data_AF-A0A645ISI4-F1
#
_entry.id   AF-A0A645ISI4-F1
#
_cell.length_a   1.000
_cell.length_b   1.000
_cell.length_c   1.000
_cell.angle_alpha   90.00
_cell.angle_beta   90.00
_cell.angle_gamma   90.00
#
_symmetry.space_group_name_H-M   'P 1'
#
loop_
_entity.id
_entity.type
_entity.pdbx_description
1 polymer ?
#
loop_
_entity_poly.entity_id
_entity_poly.type
_entity_poly.pdbx_seq_one_letter_code
_entity_poly.pdbx_strand_id
1 'polypeptide(L)'
;MDVLLLSEDLRAERVTTNCSVCGYENKWTRRWKPGEPAPSPGNCPKCGSSLEVTDVTDVVDEFSELADKSNAKVVFVSTDFDEGSQLMNAFGGIAAILRYSTGV
;
A
#
# COMPACT_ATOMS: atom_id res chain seq x y z
N MET A 1 6.21 13.65 6.97
CA MET A 1 6.15 13.99 5.53
C MET A 1 5.48 15.34 5.40
N ASP A 2 5.68 16.04 4.29
CA ASP A 2 4.98 17.30 4.01
C ASP A 2 3.85 17.11 3.00
N VAL A 3 4.19 16.52 1.85
CA VAL A 3 3.26 16.22 0.76
C VAL A 3 3.41 14.76 0.36
N LEU A 4 2.30 14.05 0.23
CA LEU A 4 2.21 12.71 -0.34
C LEU A 4 1.62 12.83 -1.74
N LEU A 5 2.28 12.25 -2.74
CA LEU A 5 1.84 12.18 -4.13
C LEU A 5 1.44 10.74 -4.45
N LEU A 6 0.19 10.55 -4.86
CA LEU A 6 -0.35 9.26 -5.27
C LEU A 6 -0.84 9.36 -6.71
N SER A 7 -0.46 8.38 -7.54
CA SER A 7 -1.01 8.27 -8.89
C SER A 7 -2.46 7.80 -8.84
N GLU A 8 -3.32 8.38 -9.68
CA GLU A 8 -4.72 7.97 -9.82
C GLU A 8 -4.87 6.55 -10.39
N ASP A 9 -3.84 6.07 -11.10
CA ASP A 9 -3.79 4.73 -11.68
C ASP A 9 -3.19 3.68 -10.74
N LEU A 10 -2.88 4.04 -9.49
CA LEU A 10 -2.38 3.10 -8.51
C LEU A 10 -3.47 2.06 -8.16
N ARG A 11 -3.29 0.83 -8.67
CA ARG A 11 -4.16 -0.32 -8.37
C ARG A 11 -3.40 -1.34 -7.52
N ALA A 12 -3.37 -1.10 -6.22
CA ALA A 12 -2.72 -1.99 -5.27
C ALA A 12 -3.48 -2.06 -3.97
N GLU A 13 -3.46 -3.22 -3.33
CA GLU A 13 -4.10 -3.44 -2.03
C GLU A 13 -3.11 -4.00 -1.02
N ARG A 14 -3.25 -3.55 0.22
CA ARG A 14 -2.58 -4.04 1.41
C ARG A 14 -3.39 -5.18 1.98
N VAL A 15 -2.79 -6.37 2.03
CA VAL A 15 -3.40 -7.55 2.63
C VAL A 15 -2.75 -7.80 3.98
N THR A 16 -3.57 -7.83 5.03
CA THR A 16 -3.15 -8.23 6.38
C THR A 16 -3.59 -9.66 6.62
N THR A 17 -2.64 -10.48 7.07
CA THR A 17 -2.85 -11.88 7.40
C THR A 17 -2.47 -12.15 8.85
N ASN A 18 -3.26 -12.98 9.52
CA ASN A 18 -3.03 -13.38 10.91
C ASN A 18 -3.08 -14.91 11.04
N CYS A 19 -2.24 -15.45 11.92
CA CYS A 19 -2.31 -16.83 12.37
C CYS A 19 -3.03 -16.91 13.73
N SER A 20 -4.23 -17.49 13.73
CA SER A 20 -5.06 -17.69 14.93
C SER A 20 -4.42 -18.59 16.00
N VAL A 21 -3.40 -19.37 15.66
CA VAL A 21 -2.76 -20.33 16.58
C VAL A 21 -1.56 -19.74 17.33
N CYS A 22 -0.68 -19.01 16.65
CA CYS A 22 0.56 -18.49 17.24
C CYS A 22 0.65 -16.97 17.29
N GLY A 23 -0.36 -16.26 16.78
CA GLY A 23 -0.41 -14.79 16.75
C GLY A 23 0.55 -14.16 15.74
N TYR A 24 1.07 -14.92 14.77
CA TYR A 24 1.88 -14.35 13.69
C TYR A 24 1.03 -13.43 12.80
N GLU A 25 1.47 -12.19 12.62
CA GLU A 25 0.86 -11.23 11.71
C GLU A 25 1.84 -10.89 10.58
N ASN A 26 1.32 -10.77 9.36
CA ASN A 26 2.08 -10.30 8.21
C ASN A 26 1.23 -9.39 7.33
N LYS A 27 1.88 -8.38 6.74
CA LYS A 27 1.30 -7.41 5.83
C LYS A 27 2.09 -7.37 4.54
N TRP A 28 1.42 -7.52 3.42
CA TRP A 28 2.05 -7.48 2.10
C TRP A 28 1.17 -6.73 1.11
N THR A 29 1.81 -6.13 0.11
CA THR A 29 1.11 -5.40 -0.96
C THR A 29 1.04 -6.28 -2.18
N ARG A 30 -0.12 -6.31 -2.84
CA ARG A 30 -0.26 -6.86 -4.18
C ARG A 30 -0.89 -5.86 -5.13
N ARG A 31 -0.50 -5.93 -6.40
CA ARG A 31 -1.27 -5.28 -7.46
C ARG A 31 -2.56 -6.07 -7.64
N TRP A 32 -3.66 -5.35 -7.67
CA TRP A 32 -4.98 -5.93 -7.86
C TRP A 32 -5.46 -5.61 -9.28
N LYS A 33 -6.07 -6.60 -9.93
CA LYS A 33 -6.77 -6.41 -11.19
C LYS A 33 -8.23 -6.81 -11.05
N PRO A 34 -9.16 -6.09 -11.69
CA PRO A 34 -10.56 -6.49 -11.74
C PRO A 34 -10.69 -7.93 -12.24
N GLY A 35 -11.32 -8.79 -11.42
CA GLY A 35 -11.55 -10.20 -11.74
C GLY A 35 -10.50 -11.18 -11.21
N GLU A 36 -9.45 -10.73 -10.53
CA GLU A 36 -8.55 -11.64 -9.79
C GLU A 36 -9.26 -12.23 -8.55
N PRO A 37 -8.85 -13.42 -8.08
CA PRO A 37 -9.40 -13.99 -6.86
C PRO A 37 -8.93 -13.22 -5.61
N ALA A 38 -9.72 -13.30 -4.56
CA ALA A 38 -9.37 -12.82 -3.23
C ALA A 38 -7.98 -13.35 -2.79
N PRO A 39 -7.25 -12.64 -1.91
CA PRO A 39 -5.91 -13.05 -1.52
C PRO A 39 -5.97 -14.42 -0.85
N SER A 40 -5.11 -15.34 -1.28
CA SER A 40 -4.98 -16.65 -0.65
C SER A 40 -3.90 -16.57 0.43
N PRO A 41 -4.28 -16.66 1.72
CA PRO A 41 -3.31 -16.74 2.79
C PRO A 41 -2.69 -18.14 2.78
N GLY A 42 -1.37 -18.22 2.64
CA GLY A 42 -0.64 -19.50 2.67
C GLY A 42 -0.56 -20.11 4.07
N ASN A 43 0.43 -20.98 4.29
CA ASN A 43 0.70 -21.52 5.62
C ASN A 43 1.58 -20.57 6.44
N CYS A 44 1.38 -20.58 7.76
CA CYS A 44 2.16 -19.79 8.69
C CYS A 44 3.62 -20.27 8.73
N PRO A 45 4.61 -19.40 8.53
CA PRO A 45 6.02 -19.79 8.56
C PRO A 45 6.53 -20.17 9.96
N LYS A 46 5.79 -19.82 11.03
CA LYS A 46 6.19 -20.11 12.42
C LYS A 46 5.69 -21.45 12.96
N CYS A 47 4.43 -21.82 12.65
CA CYS A 47 3.79 -23.00 13.23
C CYS A 47 3.17 -23.95 12.19
N GLY A 48 3.21 -23.62 10.90
CA GLY A 48 2.67 -24.45 9.82
C GLY A 48 1.14 -24.48 9.71
N SER A 49 0.41 -23.79 10.60
CA SER A 49 -1.05 -23.67 10.54
C SER A 49 -1.51 -22.77 9.38
N SER A 50 -2.77 -22.87 8.97
CA SER A 50 -3.34 -21.97 7.94
C SER A 50 -3.31 -20.51 8.42
N LEU A 51 -2.92 -19.59 7.54
CA LEU A 51 -3.14 -18.16 7.75
C LEU A 51 -4.56 -17.79 7.34
N GLU A 52 -5.07 -16.70 7.91
CA GLU A 52 -6.34 -16.10 7.55
C GLU A 52 -6.10 -14.65 7.12
N VAL A 53 -6.81 -14.19 6.08
CA VAL A 53 -6.83 -12.78 5.70
C VAL A 53 -7.78 -12.07 6.65
N THR A 54 -7.26 -11.15 7.43
CA THR A 54 -8.06 -10.38 8.40
C THR A 54 -8.52 -9.05 7.85
N ASP A 55 -7.79 -8.49 6.87
CA ASP A 55 -8.08 -7.17 6.33
C ASP A 55 -7.47 -7.02 4.92
N VAL A 56 -8.20 -6.31 4.05
CA VAL A 56 -7.77 -5.93 2.70
C VAL A 56 -8.15 -4.48 2.48
N THR A 57 -7.16 -3.61 2.35
CA THR A 57 -7.35 -2.16 2.20
C THR A 57 -6.67 -1.68 0.93
N ASP A 58 -7.24 -0.68 0.24
CA ASP A 58 -6.52 -0.02 -0.84
C ASP A 58 -5.25 0.64 -0.28
N VAL A 59 -4.13 0.53 -1.01
CA VAL A 59 -2.88 1.21 -0.63
C VAL A 59 -3.05 2.73 -0.63
N VAL A 60 -3.90 3.26 -1.52
CA VAL A 60 -4.26 4.68 -1.54
C VAL A 60 -4.92 5.09 -0.23
N ASP A 61 -5.87 4.30 0.26
CA ASP A 61 -6.57 4.57 1.51
C ASP A 61 -5.62 4.46 2.71
N GLU A 62 -4.82 3.39 2.79
CA GLU A 62 -3.83 3.19 3.86
C GLU A 62 -2.86 4.39 3.95
N PHE A 63 -2.32 4.85 2.81
CA PHE A 63 -1.40 5.97 2.80
C PHE A 63 -2.07 7.32 3.05
N SER A 64 -3.32 7.49 2.61
CA SER A 64 -4.10 8.70 2.92
C SER A 64 -4.36 8.81 4.42
N GLU A 65 -4.72 7.71 5.09
CA GLU A 65 -4.88 7.70 6.56
C GLU A 65 -3.58 8.01 7.30
N LEU A 66 -2.44 7.52 6.82
CA LEU A 66 -1.13 7.82 7.40
C LEU A 66 -0.73 9.28 7.17
N ALA A 67 -1.03 9.83 5.99
CA ALA A 67 -0.81 11.23 5.68
C ALA A 67 -1.63 12.12 6.63
N ASP A 68 -2.92 11.83 6.82
CA ASP A 68 -3.79 12.57 7.73
C ASP A 68 -3.27 12.54 9.18
N LYS A 69 -2.85 11.38 9.67
CA LYS A 69 -2.24 11.23 11.02
C LYS A 69 -0.98 12.08 11.20
N SER A 70 -0.25 12.36 10.13
CA SER A 70 0.97 13.19 10.15
C SER A 70 0.73 14.64 9.70
N ASN A 71 -0.53 15.00 9.46
CA ASN A 71 -0.96 16.29 8.93
C ASN A 71 -0.24 16.65 7.61
N ALA A 72 0.02 15.65 6.78
CA ALA A 72 0.63 15.80 5.46
C ALA A 72 -0.46 16.05 4.41
N LYS A 73 -0.13 16.84 3.39
CA LYS A 73 -1.05 17.11 2.28
C LYS A 73 -1.06 15.93 1.31
N VAL A 74 -2.23 15.36 1.02
CA VAL A 74 -2.41 14.33 -0.02
C VAL A 74 -2.71 15.01 -1.36
N VAL A 75 -2.00 14.59 -2.42
CA VAL A 75 -2.21 15.05 -3.79
C VAL A 75 -2.34 13.84 -4.71
N PHE A 76 -3.43 13.80 -5.46
CA PHE A 76 -3.63 12.84 -6.54
C PHE A 76 -3.08 13.40 -7.85
N VAL A 77 -2.36 12.55 -8.59
CA VAL A 77 -1.70 12.92 -9.84
C VAL A 77 -2.21 12.01 -10.96
N SER A 78 -2.96 12.61 -11.89
CA SER A 78 -3.37 11.96 -13.13
C SER A 78 -2.15 11.58 -13.98
N THR A 79 -2.25 10.48 -14.72
CA THR A 79 -1.25 9.98 -15.67
C THR A 79 -1.38 10.60 -17.06
N ASP A 80 -2.30 11.56 -17.26
CA ASP A 80 -2.56 12.23 -18.55
C ASP A 80 -1.40 13.10 -19.05
N PHE A 81 -0.51 13.52 -18.14
CA PHE A 81 0.67 14.34 -18.44
C PHE A 81 1.96 13.55 -18.25
N ASP A 82 3.04 13.98 -18.91
CA ASP A 82 4.33 13.29 -18.87
C ASP A 82 4.83 13.11 -17.43
N GLU A 83 4.74 14.12 -16.57
CA GLU A 83 5.20 14.04 -15.18
C GLU A 83 4.38 13.05 -14.36
N GLY A 84 3.06 13.00 -14.58
CA GLY A 84 2.18 12.04 -13.93
C GLY A 84 2.45 10.61 -14.38
N SER A 85 2.71 10.43 -15.67
CA SER A 85 3.13 9.14 -16.22
C SER A 85 4.47 8.69 -15.65
N GLN A 86 5.42 9.60 -15.43
CA GLN A 86 6.71 9.32 -14.82
C GLN A 86 6.57 8.93 -13.35
N LEU A 87 5.68 9.57 -12.60
CA LEU A 87 5.38 9.17 -11.22
C LEU A 87 4.96 7.69 -11.17
N MET A 88 4.07 7.27 -12.06
CA MET A 88 3.63 5.87 -12.12
C MET A 88 4.73 4.92 -12.60
N ASN A 89 5.42 5.25 -13.69
CA ASN A 89 6.36 4.36 -14.36
C ASN A 89 7.71 4.24 -13.64
N ALA A 90 8.25 5.34 -13.13
CA ALA A 90 9.59 5.37 -12.51
C ALA A 90 9.54 5.16 -10.99
N PHE A 91 8.49 5.66 -10.32
CA PHE A 91 8.36 5.62 -8.86
C PHE A 91 7.27 4.67 -8.38
N GLY A 92 6.62 3.92 -9.29
CA GLY A 92 5.57 2.97 -8.94
C GLY A 92 4.26 3.62 -8.46
N GLY A 93 4.06 4.90 -8.76
CA GLY A 93 2.83 5.63 -8.46
C GLY A 93 2.75 6.23 -7.06
N ILE A 94 3.84 6.20 -6.30
CA ILE A 94 3.90 6.72 -4.93
C ILE A 94 5.17 7.56 -4.77
N ALA A 95 5.03 8.82 -4.35
CA ALA A 95 6.15 9.66 -3.97
C ALA A 95 5.80 10.55 -2.77
N ALA A 96 6.80 11.08 -2.09
CA ALA A 96 6.59 12.00 -0.97
C ALA A 96 7.65 13.10 -0.92
N ILE A 97 7.23 14.31 -0.59
CA ILE A 97 8.09 15.43 -0.24
C ILE A 97 8.17 15.48 1.28
N LEU A 98 9.39 15.46 1.82
CA LEU A 98 9.62 15.50 3.27
C LEU A 98 9.80 16.95 3.74
N ARG A 99 9.38 17.23 4.99
CA ARG A 99 9.62 18.54 5.65
C ARG A 99 11.10 18.79 5.93
N TYR A 100 11.85 17.71 6.15
CA TYR A 100 13.27 17.70 6.41
C TYR A 100 13.87 16.39 5.92
N SER A 101 15.15 16.39 5.58
CA SER A 101 15.86 15.16 5.20
C SER A 101 16.01 14.25 6.40
N THR A 102 15.60 12.99 6.26
CA THR A 102 15.72 11.96 7.31
C THR A 102 16.95 11.08 7.14
N GLY A 103 17.67 11.18 6.03
CA GLY A 103 18.86 10.36 5.73
C GLY A 103 18.57 8.87 5.50
N VAL A 104 17.31 8.54 5.23
CA VAL A 104 16.82 7.18 4.92
C VAL A 104 16.83 7.00 3.41
#